data_AF-A0A2T3IGG8-F1
#
_entry.id   AF-A0A2T3IGG8-F1
#
_cell.length_a   1.000
_cell.length_b   1.000
_cell.length_c   1.000
_cell.angle_alpha   90.00
_cell.angle_beta   90.00
_cell.angle_gamma   90.00
#
_symmetry.space_group_name_H-M   'P 1'
#
loop_
_entity.id
_entity.type
_entity.pdbx_description
1 polymer ?
#
loop_
_entity_poly.entity_id
_entity_poly.type
_entity_poly.pdbx_seq_one_letter_code
_entity_poly.pdbx_strand_id
1 'polypeptide(L)' 'MNRKKKINETLKKRMKKANAKLNKSNKPRYISKAERAKLDEEAALVTETTDVTSDTTIDSELAS' A
#
# COMPACT_ATOMS: atom_id res chain seq x y z
N MET A 1 -22.45 -29.49 -21.27
CA MET A 1 -22.10 -28.35 -20.37
C MET A 1 -23.35 -27.96 -19.60
N ASN A 2 -23.54 -28.49 -18.39
CA ASN A 2 -24.75 -28.16 -17.61
C ASN A 2 -24.76 -26.68 -17.21
N ARG A 3 -25.95 -26.09 -17.14
CA ARG A 3 -26.18 -24.67 -16.80
C ARG A 3 -25.39 -24.23 -15.56
N LYS A 4 -25.38 -25.06 -14.51
CA LYS A 4 -24.62 -24.83 -13.27
C LYS A 4 -23.11 -24.65 -13.51
N LYS A 5 -22.50 -25.51 -14.35
CA LYS A 5 -21.07 -25.45 -14.69
C LYS A 5 -20.75 -24.16 -15.46
N LYS A 6 -21.59 -23.78 -16.43
CA LYS A 6 -21.41 -22.58 -17.25
C LYS A 6 -21.48 -21.28 -16.45
N ILE A 7 -22.39 -21.19 -15.48
CA ILE A 7 -22.50 -20.05 -14.57
C ILE A 7 -21.22 -19.92 -13.73
N ASN A 8 -20.77 -21.02 -13.11
CA ASN A 8 -19.58 -21.04 -12.27
C ASN A 8 -18.31 -20.66 -13.04
N GLU A 9 -18.15 -21.17 -14.26
CA GLU A 9 -17.03 -20.79 -15.12
C GLU A 9 -17.04 -19.30 -15.47
N THR A 10 -18.21 -18.75 -15.78
CA THR A 10 -18.37 -17.32 -16.09
C THR A 10 -18.00 -16.46 -14.88
N LEU A 11 -18.48 -16.81 -13.68
CA LEU A 11 -18.16 -16.10 -12.44
C LEU A 11 -16.66 -16.14 -12.15
N LYS A 12 -16.03 -17.32 -12.23
CA LYS A 12 -14.59 -17.48 -12.04
C LYS A 12 -13.78 -16.64 -13.04
N LYS A 13 -14.19 -16.60 -14.31
CA LYS A 13 -13.55 -15.76 -15.34
C LYS A 13 -13.66 -14.26 -15.00
N ARG A 14 -14.81 -13.79 -14.51
CA ARG A 14 -14.99 -12.38 -14.10
C ARG A 14 -14.14 -12.04 -12.88
N MET A 15 -14.12 -12.90 -11.86
CA MET A 15 -13.28 -12.72 -10.67
C MET A 15 -11.80 -12.65 -11.02
N LYS A 16 -11.31 -13.56 -11.87
CA LYS A 16 -9.90 -13.53 -12.32
C LYS A 16 -9.56 -12.24 -13.06
N LYS A 17 -10.45 -11.75 -13.92
CA LYS A 17 -10.26 -10.46 -14.62
C LYS A 17 -10.25 -9.27 -13.66
N ALA A 18 -11.08 -9.28 -12.62
CA ALA A 18 -11.09 -8.22 -11.61
C ALA A 18 -9.80 -8.23 -10.79
N ASN A 19 -9.37 -9.40 -10.29
CA ASN A 19 -8.15 -9.54 -9.51
C ASN A 19 -6.91 -9.17 -10.34
N ALA A 20 -6.86 -9.55 -11.61
CA ALA A 20 -5.76 -9.17 -12.51
C ALA A 20 -5.60 -7.65 -12.66
N LYS A 21 -6.70 -6.88 -12.59
CA LYS A 21 -6.66 -5.41 -12.64
C LYS A 21 -6.23 -4.78 -11.31
N LEU A 22 -6.48 -5.46 -10.19
CA LEU A 22 -6.11 -4.98 -8.86
C LEU A 22 -4.65 -5.28 -8.49
N ASN A 23 -3.99 -6.17 -9.22
CA ASN A 23 -2.58 -6.50 -9.02
C ASN A 23 -1.68 -5.30 -9.33
N LYS A 24 -1.31 -4.55 -8.29
CA LYS A 24 -0.22 -3.58 -8.34
C LYS A 24 1.10 -4.34 -8.23
N SER A 25 2.10 -3.96 -9.04
CA SER A 25 3.44 -4.52 -8.91
C SER A 25 4.03 -4.10 -7.55
N ASN A 26 4.64 -5.04 -6.83
CA ASN A 26 5.31 -4.74 -5.56
C ASN A 26 6.65 -4.00 -5.73
N LYS A 27 6.99 -3.63 -6.97
CA LYS A 27 8.21 -2.89 -7.29
C LYS A 27 7.91 -1.40 -7.19
N PRO A 28 8.78 -0.61 -6.56
CA PRO A 28 8.64 0.84 -6.61
C PRO A 28 8.71 1.30 -8.07
N ARG A 29 7.88 2.28 -8.42
CA ARG A 29 7.95 2.89 -9.75
C ARG A 29 9.34 3.49 -9.93
N TYR A 30 9.98 3.23 -11.06
CA TYR A 30 11.22 3.91 -11.39
C TYR A 30 10.91 5.39 -11.59
N ILE A 31 11.57 6.22 -10.80
CA ILE A 31 11.52 7.68 -10.86
C ILE A 31 12.91 8.17 -11.26
N SER A 32 12.96 9.33 -11.90
CA SER A 32 14.24 9.92 -12.33
C SER A 32 15.14 10.25 -11.13
N LYS A 33 16.46 10.41 -11.35
CA LYS A 33 17.40 10.76 -10.27
C LYS A 33 17.01 12.05 -9.54
N ALA A 34 16.46 13.03 -10.27
CA ALA A 34 16.02 14.30 -9.69
C ALA A 34 14.76 14.13 -8.82
N GLU A 35 13.80 13.30 -9.22
CA GLU A 35 12.60 13.02 -8.43
C GLU A 35 12.93 12.19 -7.18
N ARG A 36 13.92 11.31 -7.25
CA ARG A 36 14.38 10.53 -6.10
C ARG A 36 15.01 11.42 -5.03
N ALA A 37 15.87 12.36 -5.41
CA ALA A 37 16.47 13.31 -4.47
C ALA A 37 15.40 14.18 -3.79
N LYS A 38 14.41 14.67 -4.55
CA LYS A 38 13.28 15.44 -3.98
C LYS A 38 12.46 14.62 -2.98
N LEU A 39 12.16 13.36 -3.29
CA LEU A 39 11.41 12.49 -2.37
C LEU A 39 12.24 12.10 -1.14
N ASP A 40 13.56 11.94 -1.26
CA ASP A 40 14.44 11.64 -0.12
C ASP A 40 14.56 12.86 0.82
N GLU A 41 14.62 14.08 0.27
CA GLU A 41 14.57 15.35 1.04
C GLU A 41 13.20 15.53 1.74
N GLU A 42 12.09 15.29 1.03
CA GLU A 42 10.75 15.34 1.61
C GLU A 42 10.53 14.24 2.66
N ALA A 43 11.05 13.03 2.44
CA ALA A 43 10.97 11.93 3.40
C ALA A 43 11.78 12.23 4.68
N ALA A 44 12.96 12.83 4.56
CA ALA A 44 13.77 13.25 5.71
C ALA A 44 13.04 14.28 6.59
N LEU A 45 12.33 15.24 5.97
CA LEU A 45 11.52 16.23 6.69
C LEU A 45 10.29 15.60 7.36
N VAL A 46 9.69 14.56 6.77
CA VAL A 46 8.53 13.87 7.36
C VAL A 46 8.94 12.96 8.53
N THR A 47 10.09 12.27 8.45
CA THR A 47 10.57 11.39 9.53
C THR A 47 10.85 12.11 10.85
N GLU A 48 11.23 13.39 10.82
CA GLU A 48 11.42 14.18 12.04
C GLU A 48 10.09 14.53 12.74
N THR A 49 8.95 14.45 12.05
CA THR A 49 7.64 14.76 12.64
C THR A 49 6.93 13.54 13.23
N THR A 50 7.31 12.32 12.85
CA THR A 50 6.66 11.09 13.34
C THR A 50 7.29 10.54 14.62
N ASP A 51 8.59 10.75 14.83
CA ASP A 51 9.28 10.29 16.06
C ASP A 51 8.89 11.10 17.31
N VAL A 52 8.47 12.37 17.16
CA VAL A 52 8.08 13.20 18.31
C VAL A 52 6.71 12.80 18.88
N THR A 53 5.83 12.20 18.07
CA THR A 53 4.49 11.80 18.53
C THR A 53 4.44 10.44 19.23
N SER A 54 5.38 9.53 18.95
CA SER A 54 5.46 8.24 19.64
C SER A 54 6.14 8.32 21.01
N ASP A 55 7.02 9.30 21.23
CA ASP A 55 7.77 9.42 22.49
C ASP A 55 7.01 10.24 23.56
N THR A 56 6.10 11.13 23.16
CA THR A 56 5.33 11.94 24.15
C THR A 56 4.14 11.16 24.76
N THR A 57 3.60 10.16 24.05
CA THR A 57 2.46 9.38 24.57
C THR A 57 2.86 8.33 25.61
N ILE A 58 4.10 7.83 25.57
CA ILE A 58 4.54 6.73 26.45
C ILE A 58 4.80 7.24 27.88
N ASP A 59 5.32 8.45 28.06
CA ASP A 59 5.59 9.02 29.39
C ASP A 59 4.31 9.42 30.15
N SER A 60 3.17 9.58 29.46
CA SER A 60 1.90 9.96 30.10
C SER A 60 1.10 8.80 30.69
N GLU A 61 1.44 7.54 30.36
CA GLU A 61 0.70 6.35 30.79
C GLU A 61 1.37 5.62 31.98
N LEU A 62 2.61 5.97 32.34
CA LEU A 62 3.34 5.37 33.46
C LEU A 62 3.18 6.11 34.80
N ALA A 63 2.49 7.26 34.81
CA ALA A 63 2.36 8.13 35.98
C ALA A 63 0.91 8.29 36.49
N SER A 64 0.04 7.29 36.32
CA SER A 64 -1.30 7.26 36.93
C SER A 64 -1.61 5.92 37.57
#